data_AF-A0A7Z9QJ80-F1
#
_entry.id   AF-A0A7Z9QJ80-F1
#
_cell.length_a   1.000
_cell.length_b   1.000
_cell.length_c   1.000
_cell.angle_alpha   90.00
_cell.angle_beta   90.00
_cell.angle_gamma   90.00
#
_symmetry.space_group_name_H-M   'P 1'
#
loop_
_entity.id
_entity.type
_entity.pdbx_description
1 polymer ?
#
loop_
_entity_poly.entity_id
_entity_poly.type
_entity_poly.pdbx_seq_one_letter_code
_entity_poly.pdbx_strand_id
1 'polypeptide(L)'
;MSSHRILWCVDISTAQPDRILYRGWQLELFLFSMIEKGKINPEDICVTCYSQNLDFDLPLYYEKIFSIHPRVKIAREIDIGFSPLYHTIDRGPNDYCAINKSSALIPVYKNSFHHNYDVIALLDLDAFMFGRANYDAYPTTTTLTDYPPIEPKTFCRITSGLQGQEAFIDPSHLKDIWGNPWNGINMMKIMEAINVPKGNREKIKAGSYNIFIGHDDFTEELVYGFQYFTIALKALCAAAGHPFIWQAEMGAYPLALASYGIDYEISDAVEINDCPWHQKVVPEGTLCTYAFDGFSSESGSNWNKLNYMYSTPFDDIYTINHGLHDSNSDAERFFYECCQEIRETYRFNRAEL
;
A
#
# COMPACT_ATOMS: atom_id res chain seq x y z
N MET A 1 -3.49 30.61 -4.20
CA MET A 1 -3.52 29.31 -3.51
C MET A 1 -2.09 28.80 -3.54
N SER A 2 -1.51 28.48 -2.38
CA SER A 2 -0.21 27.83 -2.32
C SER A 2 -0.33 26.50 -3.07
N SER A 3 0.40 26.33 -4.17
CA SER A 3 0.23 25.19 -5.09
C SER A 3 1.13 24.04 -4.67
N HIS A 4 0.94 23.52 -3.46
CA HIS A 4 1.66 22.33 -3.03
C HIS A 4 1.29 21.15 -3.94
N ARG A 5 2.27 20.55 -4.62
CA ARG A 5 2.08 19.48 -5.61
C ARG A 5 2.53 18.15 -5.04
N ILE A 6 1.62 17.17 -5.10
CA ILE A 6 1.86 15.79 -4.66
C ILE A 6 1.89 14.88 -5.89
N LEU A 7 2.92 14.04 -6.01
CA LEU A 7 2.93 12.93 -6.95
C LEU A 7 2.36 11.69 -6.27
N TRP A 8 1.20 11.22 -6.72
CA TRP A 8 0.51 10.05 -6.18
C TRP A 8 1.02 8.78 -6.86
N CYS A 9 1.87 8.02 -6.18
CA CYS A 9 2.49 6.80 -6.67
C CYS A 9 1.75 5.57 -6.15
N VAL A 10 1.37 4.68 -7.07
CA VAL A 10 0.78 3.37 -6.75
C VAL A 10 1.43 2.27 -7.60
N ASP A 11 1.54 1.08 -7.03
CA ASP A 11 2.15 -0.08 -7.70
C ASP A 11 1.11 -1.14 -8.04
N ILE A 12 1.10 -1.57 -9.30
CA ILE A 12 0.22 -2.63 -9.81
C ILE A 12 0.97 -3.90 -10.19
N SER A 13 2.25 -3.99 -9.82
CA SER A 13 3.09 -5.13 -10.12
C SER A 13 2.49 -6.43 -9.56
N THR A 14 2.33 -7.42 -10.42
CA THR A 14 1.83 -8.75 -10.05
C THR A 14 2.76 -9.84 -10.57
N ALA A 15 3.01 -10.87 -9.75
CA ALA A 15 3.77 -12.04 -10.15
C ALA A 15 2.91 -13.08 -10.90
N GLN A 16 1.58 -12.97 -10.85
CA GLN A 16 0.67 -13.97 -11.41
C GLN A 16 -0.40 -13.35 -12.32
N PRO A 17 -0.67 -13.95 -13.50
CA PRO A 17 -1.71 -13.49 -14.42
C PRO A 17 -3.14 -13.54 -13.84
N ASP A 18 -3.46 -14.48 -12.97
CA ASP A 18 -4.79 -14.59 -12.34
C ASP A 18 -5.11 -13.42 -11.39
N ARG A 19 -4.09 -12.67 -10.97
CA ARG A 19 -4.24 -11.46 -10.16
C ARG A 19 -4.39 -10.18 -10.98
N ILE A 20 -4.37 -10.26 -12.31
CA ILE A 20 -4.59 -9.10 -13.20
C ILE A 20 -5.98 -8.51 -12.94
N LEU A 21 -7.02 -9.36 -12.90
CA LEU A 21 -8.39 -8.90 -12.66
C LEU A 21 -8.50 -8.22 -11.29
N TYR A 22 -7.94 -8.87 -10.27
CA TYR A 22 -7.89 -8.38 -8.89
C TYR A 22 -7.23 -7.00 -8.80
N ARG A 23 -6.00 -6.85 -9.28
CA ARG A 23 -5.28 -5.56 -9.24
C ARG A 23 -5.88 -4.52 -10.18
N GLY A 24 -6.47 -4.95 -11.29
CA GLY A 24 -7.10 -4.08 -12.28
C GLY A 24 -8.32 -3.37 -11.75
N TRP A 25 -9.24 -4.07 -11.07
CA TRP A 25 -10.40 -3.39 -10.50
C TRP A 25 -10.03 -2.45 -9.36
N GLN A 26 -9.01 -2.79 -8.57
CA GLN A 26 -8.47 -1.91 -7.51
C GLN A 26 -7.91 -0.62 -8.11
N LEU A 27 -7.11 -0.75 -9.18
CA LEU A 27 -6.58 0.40 -9.93
C LEU A 27 -7.71 1.25 -10.53
N GLU A 28 -8.71 0.62 -11.14
CA GLU A 28 -9.85 1.31 -11.75
C GLU A 28 -10.61 2.15 -10.71
N LEU A 29 -10.91 1.57 -9.54
CA LEU A 29 -11.54 2.28 -8.43
C LEU A 29 -10.64 3.41 -7.89
N PHE A 30 -9.35 3.12 -7.68
CA PHE A 30 -8.39 4.11 -7.20
C PHE A 30 -8.34 5.32 -8.13
N LEU A 31 -8.10 5.12 -9.43
CA LEU A 31 -8.01 6.20 -10.41
C LEU A 31 -9.31 6.98 -10.53
N PHE A 32 -10.45 6.29 -10.58
CA PHE A 32 -11.75 6.94 -10.63
C PHE A 32 -12.01 7.81 -9.40
N SER A 33 -11.76 7.28 -8.20
CA SER A 33 -11.94 8.04 -6.96
C SER A 33 -11.00 9.23 -6.87
N MET A 34 -9.73 9.11 -7.28
CA MET A 34 -8.76 10.20 -7.24
C MET A 34 -9.08 11.30 -8.26
N ILE A 35 -9.34 10.92 -9.51
CA ILE A 35 -9.50 11.86 -10.63
C ILE A 35 -10.91 12.45 -10.65
N GLU A 36 -11.93 11.59 -10.68
CA GLU A 36 -13.31 12.04 -10.91
C GLU A 36 -13.95 12.59 -9.63
N LYS A 37 -13.70 11.94 -8.48
CA LYS A 37 -14.26 12.39 -7.20
C LYS A 37 -13.33 13.34 -6.45
N GLY A 38 -12.06 12.97 -6.35
CA GLY A 38 -11.00 13.71 -5.68
C GLY A 38 -10.58 14.99 -6.39
N LYS A 39 -10.86 15.11 -7.70
CA LYS A 39 -10.42 16.24 -8.55
C LYS A 39 -8.88 16.38 -8.58
N ILE A 40 -8.17 15.26 -8.44
CA ILE A 40 -6.72 15.19 -8.68
C ILE A 40 -6.48 15.24 -10.18
N ASN A 41 -5.50 16.02 -10.62
CA ASN A 41 -5.13 16.01 -12.04
C ASN A 41 -4.52 14.63 -12.37
N PRO A 42 -4.92 13.99 -13.48
CA PRO A 42 -4.37 12.69 -13.84
C PRO A 42 -2.84 12.72 -14.00
N GLU A 43 -2.27 13.84 -14.42
CA GLU A 43 -0.82 14.02 -14.56
C GLU A 43 -0.09 14.01 -13.22
N ASP A 44 -0.77 14.22 -12.10
CA ASP A 44 -0.20 14.15 -10.76
C ASP A 44 -0.22 12.71 -10.19
N ILE A 45 -0.66 11.73 -10.98
CA ILE A 45 -0.68 10.32 -10.62
C ILE A 45 0.38 9.56 -11.42
N CYS A 46 1.13 8.69 -10.75
CA CYS A 46 2.08 7.79 -11.34
C CYS A 46 1.75 6.35 -10.95
N VAL A 47 1.46 5.52 -11.95
CA VAL A 47 1.32 4.09 -11.78
C VAL A 47 2.62 3.42 -12.15
N THR A 48 3.11 2.57 -11.26
CA THR A 48 4.34 1.81 -11.46
C THR A 48 3.98 0.37 -11.80
N CYS A 49 4.71 -0.21 -12.73
CA CYS A 49 4.56 -1.61 -13.07
C CYS A 49 5.92 -2.24 -13.35
N TYR A 50 6.06 -3.46 -12.84
CA TYR A 50 7.25 -4.28 -12.96
C TYR A 50 6.96 -5.57 -13.72
N SER A 51 7.93 -6.00 -14.53
CA SER A 51 7.95 -7.30 -15.21
C SER A 51 9.31 -7.95 -15.13
N GLN A 52 9.36 -9.25 -14.79
CA GLN A 52 10.59 -10.04 -14.89
C GLN A 52 11.00 -10.31 -16.36
N ASN A 53 10.05 -10.20 -17.29
CA ASN A 53 10.27 -10.52 -18.70
C ASN A 53 10.45 -9.22 -19.51
N LEU A 54 11.45 -9.24 -20.39
CA LEU A 54 11.74 -8.17 -21.36
C LEU A 54 10.59 -7.96 -22.37
N ASP A 55 9.76 -8.98 -22.59
CA ASP A 55 8.57 -8.94 -23.46
C ASP A 55 7.30 -8.62 -22.65
N PHE A 56 7.30 -7.46 -21.98
CA PHE A 56 6.14 -7.02 -21.20
C PHE A 56 5.12 -6.28 -22.07
N ASP A 57 4.06 -6.99 -22.46
CA ASP A 57 2.81 -6.36 -22.87
C ASP A 57 1.93 -6.13 -21.64
N LEU A 58 1.44 -4.90 -21.47
CA LEU A 58 0.43 -4.63 -20.46
C LEU A 58 -0.81 -5.45 -20.81
N PRO A 59 -1.39 -6.21 -19.86
CA PRO A 59 -2.68 -6.83 -20.05
C PRO A 59 -3.69 -5.84 -20.64
N LEU A 60 -4.47 -6.29 -21.63
CA LEU A 60 -5.46 -5.47 -22.35
C LEU A 60 -6.41 -4.75 -21.39
N TYR A 61 -6.68 -5.35 -20.23
CA TYR A 61 -7.46 -4.73 -19.17
C TYR A 61 -6.83 -3.42 -18.64
N TYR A 62 -5.53 -3.40 -18.33
CA TYR A 62 -4.84 -2.18 -17.90
C TYR A 62 -4.76 -1.15 -19.02
N GLU A 63 -4.53 -1.58 -20.26
CA GLU A 63 -4.51 -0.66 -21.41
C GLU A 63 -5.85 0.07 -21.55
N LYS A 64 -6.98 -0.62 -21.35
CA LYS A 64 -8.30 0.02 -21.35
C LYS A 64 -8.48 1.00 -20.19
N ILE A 65 -8.05 0.66 -18.98
CA ILE A 65 -8.08 1.58 -17.83
C ILE A 65 -7.29 2.86 -18.16
N PHE A 66 -6.06 2.72 -18.68
CA PHE A 66 -5.23 3.87 -19.05
C PHE A 66 -5.76 4.64 -20.26
N SER A 67 -6.55 4.02 -21.14
CA SER A 67 -7.20 4.73 -22.25
C SER A 67 -8.26 5.73 -21.77
N ILE A 68 -8.90 5.48 -20.62
CA ILE A 68 -9.82 6.43 -19.97
C ILE A 68 -9.03 7.58 -19.33
N HIS A 69 -7.87 7.26 -18.74
CA HIS A 69 -7.03 8.21 -18.02
C HIS A 69 -5.67 8.41 -18.71
N PRO A 70 -5.62 8.89 -19.97
CA PRO A 70 -4.41 8.86 -20.81
C PRO A 70 -3.28 9.79 -20.34
N ARG A 71 -3.56 10.65 -19.36
CA ARG A 71 -2.60 11.58 -18.77
C ARG A 71 -1.94 11.04 -17.49
N VAL A 72 -2.38 9.89 -17.00
CA VAL A 72 -1.70 9.19 -15.88
C VAL A 72 -0.30 8.79 -16.33
N LYS A 73 0.71 9.09 -15.50
CA LYS A 73 2.08 8.67 -15.79
C LYS A 73 2.21 7.17 -15.54
N ILE A 74 2.96 6.48 -16.40
CA ILE A 74 3.28 5.07 -16.23
C ILE A 74 4.80 4.94 -16.16
N ALA A 75 5.32 4.56 -14.99
CA ALA A 75 6.74 4.31 -14.80
C ALA A 75 7.01 2.80 -14.89
N ARG A 76 7.69 2.38 -15.95
CA ARG A 76 7.98 0.97 -16.26
C ARG A 76 9.42 0.66 -15.87
N GLU A 77 9.65 -0.50 -15.27
CA GLU A 77 11.00 -1.01 -15.04
C GLU A 77 11.05 -2.53 -15.28
N ILE A 78 12.07 -2.97 -16.00
CA ILE A 78 12.26 -4.37 -16.40
C ILE A 78 13.26 -5.06 -15.45
N ASP A 79 14.13 -4.30 -14.81
CA ASP A 79 15.14 -4.86 -13.91
C ASP A 79 15.32 -4.02 -12.65
N ILE A 80 14.57 -4.37 -11.60
CA ILE A 80 14.76 -3.83 -10.25
C ILE A 80 15.81 -4.61 -9.45
N GLY A 81 16.64 -5.44 -10.09
CA GLY A 81 17.78 -6.12 -9.47
C GLY A 81 17.39 -6.86 -8.20
N PHE A 82 16.88 -8.08 -8.34
CA PHE A 82 16.38 -8.87 -7.20
C PHE A 82 15.29 -8.12 -6.41
N SER A 83 14.18 -7.78 -7.07
CA SER A 83 12.93 -7.96 -6.34
C SER A 83 12.81 -9.46 -6.15
N PRO A 84 12.76 -9.99 -4.92
CA PRO A 84 12.11 -11.26 -4.76
C PRO A 84 10.68 -10.99 -5.20
N LEU A 85 10.42 -11.12 -6.50
CA LEU A 85 9.10 -11.53 -6.92
C LEU A 85 8.95 -12.80 -6.17
N TYR A 86 8.09 -12.68 -5.17
CA TYR A 86 7.47 -13.77 -4.49
C TYR A 86 7.27 -14.82 -5.57
N HIS A 87 8.15 -15.81 -5.60
CA HIS A 87 7.72 -17.11 -6.02
C HIS A 87 6.64 -17.40 -4.98
N THR A 88 5.41 -17.12 -5.38
CA THR A 88 4.13 -17.48 -4.74
C THR A 88 4.00 -19.01 -4.60
N ILE A 89 5.13 -19.70 -4.55
CA ILE A 89 5.24 -21.10 -4.22
C ILE A 89 5.13 -21.13 -2.70
N ASP A 90 3.89 -21.21 -2.23
CA ASP A 90 3.49 -21.94 -1.00
C ASP A 90 2.46 -21.27 -0.11
N ARG A 91 1.67 -20.28 -0.55
CA ARG A 91 0.43 -19.95 0.17
C ARG A 91 -0.75 -19.68 -0.75
N GLY A 92 -1.90 -20.18 -0.28
CA GLY A 92 -3.13 -20.33 -1.04
C GLY A 92 -3.75 -18.99 -1.49
N PRO A 93 -4.93 -19.05 -2.10
CA PRO A 93 -5.54 -17.92 -2.78
C PRO A 93 -5.74 -16.67 -1.89
N ASN A 94 -5.84 -16.84 -0.56
CA ASN A 94 -6.24 -15.80 0.39
C ASN A 94 -5.12 -14.91 0.95
N ASP A 95 -3.86 -15.11 0.57
CA ASP A 95 -2.75 -14.39 1.20
C ASP A 95 -2.53 -12.99 0.63
N TYR A 96 -2.33 -12.02 1.54
CA TYR A 96 -1.92 -10.66 1.21
C TYR A 96 -0.51 -10.66 0.63
N CYS A 97 -0.41 -10.47 -0.70
CA CYS A 97 0.86 -10.12 -1.33
C CYS A 97 1.05 -8.61 -1.16
N ALA A 98 1.75 -8.20 -0.09
CA ALA A 98 2.29 -6.85 -0.01
C ALA A 98 3.22 -6.68 -1.20
N ILE A 99 2.75 -5.92 -2.18
CA ILE A 99 3.63 -5.46 -3.25
C ILE A 99 4.67 -4.61 -2.54
N ASN A 100 5.94 -4.87 -2.83
CA ASN A 100 7.04 -4.16 -2.23
C ASN A 100 6.98 -2.69 -2.68
N LYS A 101 6.22 -1.86 -1.96
CA LYS A 101 5.93 -0.47 -2.36
C LYS A 101 7.23 0.33 -2.49
N SER A 102 8.25 -0.04 -1.72
CA SER A 102 9.59 0.56 -1.85
C SER A 102 10.19 0.42 -3.25
N SER A 103 9.92 -0.69 -3.95
CA SER A 103 10.41 -0.91 -5.31
C SER A 103 9.70 -0.05 -6.36
N ALA A 104 8.49 0.45 -6.07
CA ALA A 104 7.75 1.39 -6.91
C ALA A 104 8.45 2.75 -7.02
N LEU A 105 9.21 3.17 -6.00
CA LEU A 105 9.89 4.47 -6.00
C LEU A 105 11.09 4.51 -6.95
N ILE A 106 11.70 3.37 -7.24
CA ILE A 106 12.87 3.26 -8.13
C ILE A 106 12.54 3.71 -9.56
N PRO A 107 11.51 3.19 -10.24
CA PRO A 107 11.14 3.67 -11.56
C PRO A 107 10.71 5.14 -11.53
N VAL A 108 10.07 5.63 -10.45
CA VAL A 108 9.70 7.04 -10.29
C VAL A 108 10.95 7.94 -10.25
N TYR A 109 11.98 7.51 -9.51
CA TYR A 109 13.27 8.19 -9.42
C TYR A 109 14.00 8.18 -10.77
N LYS A 110 14.23 6.99 -11.36
CA LYS A 110 14.94 6.83 -12.63
C LYS A 110 14.28 7.57 -13.80
N ASN A 111 12.95 7.58 -13.87
CA ASN A 111 12.22 8.31 -14.90
C ASN A 111 12.09 9.81 -14.60
N SER A 112 12.68 10.31 -13.51
CA SER A 112 12.72 11.74 -13.18
C SER A 112 11.32 12.36 -12.99
N PHE A 113 10.30 11.54 -12.65
CA PHE A 113 8.92 12.01 -12.52
C PHE A 113 8.68 12.87 -11.28
N HIS A 114 9.62 12.87 -10.34
CA HIS A 114 9.55 13.59 -9.06
C HIS A 114 9.94 15.08 -9.14
N HIS A 115 10.66 15.53 -10.18
CA HIS A 115 11.31 16.87 -10.20
C HIS A 115 10.40 18.11 -10.12
N ASN A 116 9.08 17.96 -10.26
CA ASN A 116 8.12 19.08 -10.23
C ASN A 116 7.08 18.94 -9.12
N TYR A 117 7.39 18.12 -8.12
CA TYR A 117 6.52 17.80 -7.01
C TYR A 117 7.24 18.13 -5.70
N ASP A 118 6.49 18.72 -4.78
CA ASP A 118 6.97 19.06 -3.45
C ASP A 118 6.99 17.83 -2.55
N VAL A 119 6.07 16.88 -2.78
CA VAL A 119 5.94 15.63 -2.05
C VAL A 119 5.65 14.47 -3.00
N ILE A 120 6.25 13.31 -2.71
CA ILE A 120 5.99 12.05 -3.38
C ILE A 120 5.21 11.17 -2.40
N ALA A 121 3.97 10.84 -2.74
CA ALA A 121 3.10 10.00 -1.94
C ALA A 121 3.11 8.56 -2.47
N LEU A 122 3.54 7.60 -1.66
CA LEU A 122 3.48 6.18 -1.97
C LEU A 122 2.27 5.56 -1.26
N LEU A 123 1.30 5.10 -2.05
CA LEU A 123 0.00 4.64 -1.55
C LEU A 123 -0.19 3.12 -1.69
N ASP A 124 -1.05 2.54 -0.85
CA ASP A 124 -1.62 1.21 -1.15
C ASP A 124 -2.58 1.26 -2.34
N LEU A 125 -2.61 0.18 -3.11
CA LEU A 125 -3.54 0.02 -4.22
C LEU A 125 -4.95 -0.34 -3.71
N ASP A 126 -5.07 -0.87 -2.49
CA ASP A 126 -6.36 -1.20 -1.87
C ASP A 126 -7.03 -0.06 -1.10
N ALA A 127 -6.76 1.18 -1.51
CA ALA A 127 -7.38 2.40 -1.02
C ALA A 127 -8.16 3.16 -2.13
N PHE A 128 -9.09 4.03 -1.72
CA PHE A 128 -9.75 5.03 -2.57
C PHE A 128 -9.84 6.39 -1.85
N MET A 129 -10.02 7.49 -2.57
CA MET A 129 -10.22 8.81 -1.95
C MET A 129 -11.71 9.06 -1.64
N PHE A 130 -12.04 9.32 -0.38
CA PHE A 130 -13.38 9.74 0.02
C PHE A 130 -13.58 11.23 -0.22
N GLY A 131 -14.52 11.61 -1.08
CA GLY A 131 -14.83 13.01 -1.39
C GLY A 131 -13.74 13.71 -2.21
N ARG A 132 -13.61 15.03 -2.06
CA ARG A 132 -12.63 15.85 -2.81
C ARG A 132 -11.29 15.91 -2.09
N ALA A 133 -10.20 16.03 -2.85
CA ALA A 133 -8.87 16.21 -2.28
C ALA A 133 -8.81 17.46 -1.39
N ASN A 134 -8.31 17.29 -0.17
CA ASN A 134 -8.06 18.36 0.78
C ASN A 134 -6.55 18.60 0.88
N TYR A 135 -6.01 19.42 -0.02
CA TYR A 135 -4.56 19.64 -0.11
C TYR A 135 -3.93 20.21 1.17
N ASP A 136 -4.70 20.95 1.96
CA ASP A 136 -4.24 21.51 3.25
C ASP A 136 -4.12 20.44 4.35
N ALA A 137 -4.72 19.26 4.17
CA ALA A 137 -4.64 18.15 5.12
C ALA A 137 -3.44 17.22 4.84
N TYR A 138 -2.81 17.32 3.67
CA TYR A 138 -1.68 16.47 3.32
C TYR A 138 -0.35 17.02 3.85
N PRO A 139 0.58 16.15 4.26
CA PRO A 139 1.91 16.53 4.68
C PRO A 139 2.66 17.30 3.59
N THR A 140 3.42 18.31 4.03
CA THR A 140 4.35 19.06 3.17
C THR A 140 5.81 18.65 3.41
N THR A 141 6.03 17.72 4.32
CA THR A 141 7.32 17.20 4.76
C THR A 141 7.27 15.67 4.76
N THR A 142 8.44 15.05 4.89
CA THR A 142 8.51 13.59 5.00
C THR A 142 7.74 13.10 6.22
N THR A 143 6.72 12.30 5.96
CA THR A 143 5.75 11.82 6.94
C THR A 143 5.45 10.36 6.66
N LEU A 144 5.56 9.53 7.70
CA LEU A 144 4.96 8.20 7.70
C LEU A 144 3.58 8.31 8.33
N THR A 145 2.63 7.54 7.84
CA THR A 145 1.35 7.42 8.55
C THR A 145 1.49 6.51 9.78
N ASP A 146 0.61 6.60 10.78
CA ASP A 146 0.66 5.76 11.99
C ASP A 146 0.08 4.36 11.73
N TYR A 147 0.60 3.30 12.38
CA TYR A 147 -0.02 1.97 12.36
C TYR A 147 -0.10 1.41 13.79
N PRO A 148 -1.29 1.31 14.40
CA PRO A 148 -1.43 0.95 15.82
C PRO A 148 -0.74 -0.37 16.24
N PRO A 149 -0.66 -1.42 15.39
CA PRO A 149 0.05 -2.65 15.74
C PRO A 149 1.60 -2.56 15.73
N ILE A 150 2.21 -1.44 15.31
CA ILE A 150 3.67 -1.34 15.16
C ILE A 150 4.33 -0.65 16.35
N GLU A 151 5.28 -1.35 16.97
CA GLU A 151 6.19 -0.74 17.92
C GLU A 151 7.46 -0.22 17.19
N PRO A 152 7.89 1.03 17.42
CA PRO A 152 9.04 1.63 16.72
C PRO A 152 10.37 0.92 16.98
N LYS A 153 10.45 0.12 18.04
CA LYS A 153 11.68 -0.55 18.49
C LYS A 153 11.68 -2.04 18.21
N THR A 154 10.52 -2.62 17.88
CA THR A 154 10.36 -4.05 17.65
C THR A 154 9.39 -4.29 16.49
N PHE A 155 9.90 -4.69 15.33
CA PHE A 155 9.09 -4.99 14.15
C PHE A 155 8.94 -6.50 14.00
N CYS A 156 8.03 -6.93 13.12
CA CYS A 156 7.92 -8.35 12.75
C CYS A 156 7.59 -9.29 13.93
N ARG A 157 6.95 -8.79 15.00
CA ARG A 157 6.21 -9.64 15.93
C ARG A 157 5.06 -10.23 15.13
N ILE A 158 5.08 -11.53 14.89
CA ILE A 158 4.10 -12.19 14.04
C ILE A 158 2.73 -11.98 14.67
N THR A 159 1.93 -11.09 14.10
CA THR A 159 0.48 -11.27 14.08
C THR A 159 0.23 -12.32 13.01
N SER A 160 -0.64 -13.31 13.30
CA SER A 160 -1.13 -14.23 12.27
C SER A 160 -1.45 -13.38 11.04
N GLY A 161 -0.84 -13.69 9.90
CA GLY A 161 -0.79 -12.81 8.71
C GLY A 161 -2.11 -12.59 7.99
N LEU A 162 -3.22 -12.59 8.73
CA LEU A 162 -4.58 -12.40 8.31
C LEU A 162 -5.18 -11.42 9.32
N GLN A 163 -5.23 -10.13 8.97
CA GLN A 163 -6.06 -9.17 9.71
C GLN A 163 -7.47 -9.77 9.83
N GLY A 164 -7.97 -9.92 11.06
CA GLY A 164 -9.26 -10.57 11.32
C GLY A 164 -9.23 -12.08 11.56
N GLN A 165 -8.07 -12.77 11.47
CA GLN A 165 -7.89 -14.10 12.07
C GLN A 165 -6.96 -14.01 13.28
N GLU A 166 -7.32 -13.14 14.22
CA GLU A 166 -6.78 -13.10 15.57
C GLU A 166 -7.27 -14.32 16.39
N ALA A 167 -7.09 -15.54 15.88
CA ALA A 167 -6.60 -16.55 16.78
C ALA A 167 -5.19 -16.08 17.12
N PHE A 168 -5.07 -15.23 18.16
CA PHE A 168 -3.80 -14.84 18.75
C PHE A 168 -2.97 -16.10 18.84
N ILE A 169 -1.97 -16.24 17.96
CA ILE A 169 -0.99 -17.29 18.15
C ILE A 169 -0.40 -16.90 19.50
N ASP A 170 -0.64 -17.72 20.53
CA ASP A 170 -0.03 -17.49 21.83
C ASP A 170 1.45 -17.23 21.55
N PRO A 171 1.99 -16.04 21.91
CA PRO A 171 3.37 -15.70 21.63
C PRO A 171 4.36 -16.77 22.14
N SER A 172 3.94 -17.61 23.10
CA SER A 172 4.67 -18.78 23.58
C SER A 172 4.88 -19.90 22.53
N HIS A 173 4.06 -19.94 21.48
CA HIS A 173 4.14 -20.87 20.36
C HIS A 173 5.01 -20.36 19.21
N LEU A 174 5.30 -19.06 19.14
CA LEU A 174 6.22 -18.51 18.17
C LEU A 174 7.65 -18.76 18.65
N LYS A 175 8.39 -19.61 17.93
CA LYS A 175 9.77 -19.95 18.26
C LYS A 175 10.70 -19.69 17.08
N ASP A 176 11.90 -19.23 17.39
CA ASP A 176 13.00 -19.17 16.43
C ASP A 176 13.52 -20.58 16.09
N ILE A 177 14.48 -20.69 15.16
CA ILE A 177 15.07 -21.99 14.77
C ILE A 177 15.81 -22.71 15.91
N TRP A 178 16.06 -22.05 17.05
CA TRP A 178 16.67 -22.62 18.25
C TRP A 178 15.65 -22.99 19.32
N GLY A 179 14.35 -22.76 19.06
CA GLY A 179 13.26 -23.07 19.99
C GLY A 179 13.00 -21.98 21.05
N ASN A 180 13.65 -20.81 20.97
CA ASN A 180 13.42 -19.70 21.88
C ASN A 180 12.19 -18.89 21.45
N PRO A 181 11.47 -18.23 22.38
CA PRO A 181 10.36 -17.34 22.03
C PRO A 181 10.77 -16.26 21.02
N TRP A 182 10.03 -16.17 19.92
CA TRP A 182 10.22 -15.14 18.91
C TRP A 182 9.58 -13.84 19.36
N ASN A 183 10.39 -12.78 19.49
CA ASN A 183 9.96 -11.48 19.98
C ASN A 183 9.95 -10.41 18.87
N GLY A 184 10.11 -10.80 17.61
CA GLY A 184 10.30 -9.88 16.49
C GLY A 184 11.74 -9.42 16.31
N ILE A 185 11.95 -8.57 15.31
CA ILE A 185 13.21 -7.91 14.99
C ILE A 185 13.39 -6.66 15.85
N ASN A 186 14.49 -6.61 16.61
CA ASN A 186 14.85 -5.43 17.38
C ASN A 186 15.57 -4.39 16.50
N MET A 187 14.90 -3.30 16.18
CA MET A 187 15.42 -2.27 15.28
C MET A 187 16.57 -1.48 15.88
N MET A 188 16.58 -1.29 17.20
CA MET A 188 17.70 -0.62 17.87
C MET A 188 19.00 -1.39 17.68
N LYS A 189 18.96 -2.72 17.82
CA LYS A 189 20.11 -3.59 17.58
C LYS A 189 20.55 -3.59 16.11
N ILE A 190 19.61 -3.54 15.16
CA ILE A 190 19.95 -3.41 13.74
C ILE A 190 20.65 -2.08 13.49
N MET A 191 20.06 -0.98 13.94
CA MET A 191 20.62 0.36 13.77
C MET A 191 22.00 0.49 14.43
N GLU A 192 22.22 -0.17 15.57
CA GLU A 192 23.56 -0.30 16.18
C GLU A 192 24.52 -1.08 15.30
N ALA A 193 24.10 -2.23 14.77
CA ALA A 193 24.94 -3.09 13.94
C ALA A 193 25.37 -2.43 12.61
N ILE A 194 24.51 -1.58 12.04
CA ILE A 194 24.81 -0.83 10.81
C ILE A 194 25.38 0.58 11.09
N ASN A 195 25.73 0.88 12.35
CA ASN A 195 26.35 2.13 12.79
C ASN A 195 25.52 3.42 12.56
N VAL A 196 24.20 3.35 12.68
CA VAL A 196 23.36 4.56 12.65
C VAL A 196 23.73 5.49 13.82
N PRO A 197 23.95 6.80 13.58
CA PRO A 197 24.26 7.76 14.64
C PRO A 197 23.24 7.73 15.77
N LYS A 198 23.72 7.83 17.02
CA LYS A 198 22.85 7.78 18.21
C LYS A 198 21.70 8.81 18.15
N GLY A 199 22.00 10.03 17.72
CA GLY A 199 21.00 11.09 17.58
C GLY A 199 19.89 10.78 16.58
N ASN A 200 20.15 9.95 15.57
CA ASN A 200 19.14 9.52 14.60
C ASN A 200 18.31 8.35 15.17
N ARG A 201 18.98 7.39 15.83
CA ARG A 201 18.32 6.23 16.46
C ARG A 201 17.27 6.62 17.49
N GLU A 202 17.52 7.69 18.25
CA GLU A 202 16.60 8.18 19.29
C GLU A 202 15.34 8.86 18.73
N LYS A 203 15.37 9.25 17.45
CA LYS A 203 14.24 9.90 16.76
C LYS A 203 13.33 8.92 16.03
N ILE A 204 13.60 7.62 16.06
CA ILE A 204 12.79 6.63 15.34
C ILE A 204 11.35 6.63 15.86
N LYS A 205 10.41 6.76 14.92
CA LYS A 205 8.96 6.71 15.11
C LYS A 205 8.39 5.54 14.30
N ALA A 206 7.32 4.92 14.80
CA ALA A 206 6.62 3.83 14.13
C ALA A 206 5.84 4.41 12.96
N GLY A 207 5.88 3.78 11.80
CA GLY A 207 5.23 4.28 10.59
C GLY A 207 4.69 3.15 9.70
N SER A 208 3.72 3.51 8.85
CA SER A 208 2.67 2.59 8.37
C SER A 208 2.60 2.39 6.84
N TYR A 209 1.41 2.05 6.31
CA TYR A 209 1.14 1.63 4.94
C TYR A 209 1.41 2.69 3.87
N ASN A 210 1.18 3.98 4.13
CA ASN A 210 1.40 5.07 3.18
C ASN A 210 2.60 5.94 3.61
N ILE A 211 3.26 6.55 2.64
CA ILE A 211 4.44 7.38 2.89
C ILE A 211 4.34 8.65 2.07
N PHE A 212 4.62 9.79 2.70
CA PHE A 212 4.82 11.07 2.04
C PHE A 212 6.29 11.42 2.18
N ILE A 213 6.98 11.63 1.07
CA ILE A 213 8.42 11.94 1.04
C ILE A 213 8.55 13.37 0.51
N GLY A 214 9.15 14.26 1.29
CA GLY A 214 9.48 15.61 0.84
C GLY A 214 10.46 15.56 -0.32
N HIS A 215 10.35 16.51 -1.25
CA HIS A 215 11.20 16.58 -2.44
C HIS A 215 12.70 16.47 -2.12
N ASP A 216 13.15 17.24 -1.13
CA ASP A 216 14.56 17.30 -0.72
C ASP A 216 15.07 15.98 -0.12
N ASP A 217 14.16 15.15 0.42
CA ASP A 217 14.48 13.85 1.00
C ASP A 217 14.43 12.72 -0.04
N PHE A 218 13.79 12.94 -1.20
CA PHE A 218 13.64 11.95 -2.28
C PHE A 218 14.93 11.77 -3.09
N THR A 219 15.94 11.21 -2.43
CA THR A 219 17.29 10.94 -2.96
C THR A 219 17.44 9.52 -3.47
N GLU A 220 18.46 9.26 -4.29
CA GLU A 220 18.80 7.90 -4.73
C GLU A 220 19.04 6.99 -3.52
N GLU A 221 19.81 7.46 -2.56
CA GLU A 221 20.15 6.70 -1.35
C GLU A 221 18.91 6.31 -0.56
N LEU A 222 17.95 7.22 -0.39
CA LEU A 222 16.71 6.90 0.32
C LEU A 222 15.86 5.89 -0.47
N VAL A 223 15.63 6.15 -1.75
CA VAL A 223 14.78 5.32 -2.63
C VAL A 223 15.30 3.88 -2.68
N TYR A 224 16.59 3.70 -2.95
CA TYR A 224 17.21 2.38 -2.97
C TYR A 224 17.37 1.80 -1.56
N GLY A 225 17.54 2.65 -0.55
CA GLY A 225 17.62 2.24 0.85
C GLY A 225 16.34 1.57 1.35
N PHE A 226 15.16 2.07 0.99
CA PHE A 226 13.90 1.41 1.33
C PHE A 226 13.81 -0.02 0.78
N GLN A 227 14.21 -0.23 -0.48
CA GLN A 227 14.24 -1.57 -1.08
C GLN A 227 15.28 -2.46 -0.39
N TYR A 228 16.49 -1.94 -0.18
CA TYR A 228 17.57 -2.67 0.47
C TYR A 228 17.21 -3.13 1.88
N PHE A 229 16.70 -2.22 2.72
CA PHE A 229 16.32 -2.57 4.09
C PHE A 229 15.12 -3.51 4.14
N THR A 230 14.19 -3.42 3.18
CA THR A 230 13.12 -4.42 3.03
C THR A 230 13.68 -5.82 2.80
N ILE A 231 14.62 -5.96 1.86
CA ILE A 231 15.27 -7.25 1.57
C ILE A 231 16.03 -7.76 2.79
N ALA A 232 16.79 -6.90 3.47
CA ALA A 232 17.56 -7.25 4.65
C ALA A 232 16.66 -7.72 5.80
N LEU A 233 15.59 -7.00 6.11
CA LEU A 233 14.65 -7.37 7.17
C LEU A 233 13.93 -8.68 6.85
N LYS A 234 13.50 -8.89 5.60
CA LYS A 234 12.90 -10.16 5.16
C LYS A 234 13.88 -11.33 5.28
N ALA A 235 15.15 -11.13 4.90
CA ALA A 235 16.18 -12.15 5.07
C ALA A 235 16.44 -12.49 6.54
N LEU A 236 16.42 -11.50 7.44
CA LEU A 236 16.55 -11.72 8.88
C LEU A 236 15.36 -12.50 9.45
N CYS A 237 14.13 -12.17 9.04
CA CYS A 237 12.94 -12.94 9.40
C CYS A 237 13.05 -14.40 8.94
N ALA A 238 13.45 -14.62 7.68
CA ALA A 238 13.61 -15.96 7.12
C ALA A 238 14.70 -16.75 7.85
N ALA A 239 15.83 -16.13 8.15
CA ALA A 239 16.92 -16.72 8.93
C ALA A 239 16.49 -17.10 10.35
N ALA A 240 15.52 -16.38 10.93
CA ALA A 240 14.92 -16.71 12.21
C ALA A 240 13.88 -17.85 12.13
N GLY A 241 13.60 -18.39 10.94
CA GLY A 241 12.63 -19.47 10.73
C GLY A 241 11.22 -19.00 10.36
N HIS A 242 11.07 -17.72 10.01
CA HIS A 242 9.76 -17.11 9.72
C HIS A 242 9.69 -16.66 8.24
N PRO A 243 8.99 -17.43 7.38
CA PRO A 243 9.16 -17.30 5.94
C PRO A 243 8.47 -16.07 5.31
N PHE A 244 7.54 -15.39 6.01
CA PHE A 244 6.80 -14.26 5.43
C PHE A 244 6.35 -13.26 6.49
N ILE A 245 6.89 -12.04 6.44
CA ILE A 245 6.46 -10.93 7.29
C ILE A 245 6.39 -9.69 6.40
N TRP A 246 5.21 -9.40 5.87
CA TRP A 246 4.95 -8.20 5.07
C TRP A 246 5.21 -6.93 5.89
N GLN A 247 5.04 -6.98 7.22
CA GLN A 247 5.41 -5.91 8.14
C GLN A 247 6.90 -5.53 8.08
N ALA A 248 7.77 -6.33 7.44
CA ALA A 248 9.16 -5.96 7.21
C ALA A 248 9.29 -4.67 6.37
N GLU A 249 8.34 -4.39 5.47
CA GLU A 249 8.32 -3.15 4.67
C GLU A 249 8.10 -1.93 5.56
N MET A 250 7.15 -2.03 6.49
CA MET A 250 6.88 -0.97 7.46
C MET A 250 8.06 -0.70 8.40
N GLY A 251 8.91 -1.71 8.65
CA GLY A 251 10.18 -1.53 9.37
C GLY A 251 11.31 -0.96 8.52
N ALA A 252 11.27 -1.16 7.21
CA ALA A 252 12.30 -0.68 6.30
C ALA A 252 12.26 0.84 6.14
N TYR A 253 11.07 1.45 6.12
CA TYR A 253 10.92 2.90 5.97
C TYR A 253 11.57 3.70 7.12
N PRO A 254 11.19 3.51 8.39
CA PRO A 254 11.81 4.24 9.49
C PRO A 254 13.31 3.88 9.64
N LEU A 255 13.72 2.67 9.27
CA LEU A 255 15.14 2.29 9.27
C LEU A 255 15.95 3.07 8.25
N ALA A 256 15.46 3.21 7.02
CA ALA A 256 16.13 3.97 5.97
C ALA A 256 16.23 5.45 6.36
N LEU A 257 15.11 6.06 6.78
CA LEU A 257 15.07 7.46 7.21
C LEU A 257 16.07 7.73 8.33
N ALA A 258 16.10 6.88 9.36
CA ALA A 258 17.06 7.01 10.45
C ALA A 258 18.53 6.82 9.99
N SER A 259 18.77 5.86 9.08
CA SER A 259 20.11 5.56 8.56
C SER A 259 20.68 6.72 7.75
N TYR A 260 19.83 7.44 7.01
CA TYR A 260 20.22 8.61 6.23
C TYR A 260 20.06 9.94 6.97
N GLY A 261 19.59 9.91 8.23
CA GLY A 261 19.47 11.12 9.07
C GLY A 261 18.36 12.07 8.64
N ILE A 262 17.32 11.53 8.01
CA ILE A 262 16.14 12.27 7.59
C ILE A 262 15.19 12.36 8.78
N ASP A 263 14.84 13.59 9.15
CA ASP A 263 13.80 13.84 10.14
C ASP A 263 12.42 13.68 9.49
N TYR A 264 11.50 12.99 10.17
CA TYR A 264 10.17 12.72 9.65
C TYR A 264 9.10 12.83 10.72
N GLU A 265 7.87 13.10 10.32
CA GLU A 265 6.69 13.15 11.19
C GLU A 265 5.88 11.85 11.12
N ILE A 266 5.04 11.64 12.14
CA ILE A 266 4.00 10.61 12.11
C ILE A 266 2.67 11.34 12.07
N SER A 267 1.82 10.94 11.14
CA SER A 267 0.49 11.51 10.98
C SER A 267 -0.58 10.42 11.06
N ASP A 268 -1.61 10.69 11.85
CA ASP A 268 -2.87 9.96 11.82
C ASP A 268 -3.80 10.48 10.71
N ALA A 269 -3.45 11.60 10.07
CA ALA A 269 -4.35 12.32 9.18
C ALA A 269 -4.48 11.70 7.78
N VAL A 270 -3.59 10.78 7.40
CA VAL A 270 -3.52 10.24 6.02
C VAL A 270 -3.52 8.72 5.94
N GLU A 271 -3.62 8.04 7.08
CA GLU A 271 -4.29 6.75 7.10
C GLU A 271 -5.77 7.00 7.31
N ILE A 272 -6.61 6.58 6.37
CA ILE A 272 -7.08 5.19 6.33
C ILE A 272 -7.61 4.88 7.73
N ASN A 273 -8.87 5.23 7.98
CA ASN A 273 -9.54 4.60 9.11
C ASN A 273 -9.46 3.09 8.83
N ASP A 274 -8.69 2.39 9.66
CA ASP A 274 -9.08 1.09 10.17
C ASP A 274 -10.56 1.23 10.55
N CYS A 275 -11.46 0.90 9.64
CA CYS A 275 -12.87 0.98 9.95
C CYS A 275 -13.25 -0.35 10.57
N PRO A 276 -13.15 -0.45 11.90
CA PRO A 276 -14.25 -1.09 12.58
C PRO A 276 -14.57 -0.23 13.82
N TRP A 277 -15.86 -0.01 14.10
CA TRP A 277 -16.33 0.52 15.39
C TRP A 277 -16.16 2.02 15.72
N HIS A 278 -15.40 2.81 14.95
CA HIS A 278 -15.29 4.24 15.25
C HIS A 278 -16.39 5.06 14.57
N GLN A 279 -17.36 5.47 15.41
CA GLN A 279 -18.52 6.34 15.16
C GLN A 279 -18.19 7.75 14.61
N LYS A 280 -17.10 7.95 13.88
CA LYS A 280 -16.66 9.27 13.40
C LYS A 280 -17.00 9.48 11.93
N VAL A 281 -17.27 10.74 11.60
CA VAL A 281 -17.36 11.25 10.24
C VAL A 281 -15.96 11.18 9.62
N VAL A 282 -15.82 10.48 8.49
CA VAL A 282 -14.59 10.48 7.68
C VAL A 282 -14.52 11.81 6.92
N PRO A 283 -13.46 12.63 7.07
CA PRO A 283 -13.34 13.88 6.33
C PRO A 283 -13.15 13.66 4.82
N GLU A 284 -13.65 14.59 4.00
CA GLU A 284 -13.30 14.61 2.57
C GLU A 284 -11.78 14.74 2.39
N GLY A 285 -11.25 14.05 1.37
CA GLY A 285 -9.83 13.98 1.06
C GLY A 285 -9.12 12.86 1.80
N THR A 286 -9.81 12.07 2.62
CA THR A 286 -9.20 10.91 3.29
C THR A 286 -9.04 9.75 2.31
N LEU A 287 -7.87 9.09 2.33
CA LEU A 287 -7.69 7.80 1.67
C LEU A 287 -8.28 6.70 2.57
N CYS A 288 -9.24 5.94 2.08
CA CYS A 288 -9.92 4.88 2.82
C CYS A 288 -9.51 3.52 2.25
N THR A 289 -9.01 2.61 3.10
CA THR A 289 -8.83 1.21 2.70
C THR A 289 -10.11 0.44 2.89
N TYR A 290 -10.55 -0.23 1.84
CA TYR A 290 -11.64 -1.22 1.90
C TYR A 290 -11.11 -2.62 2.26
N ALA A 291 -9.80 -2.77 2.43
CA ALA A 291 -9.15 -4.00 2.86
C ALA A 291 -9.43 -4.38 4.32
N PHE A 292 -9.99 -3.47 5.12
CA PHE A 292 -10.09 -3.62 6.56
C PHE A 292 -11.08 -4.71 6.99
N ASP A 293 -12.01 -5.09 6.12
CA ASP A 293 -12.99 -6.13 6.41
C ASP A 293 -12.44 -7.55 6.56
N GLY A 294 -11.14 -7.65 6.78
CA GLY A 294 -10.46 -8.80 7.30
C GLY A 294 -10.46 -9.94 6.32
N PHE A 295 -9.50 -10.81 6.48
CA PHE A 295 -9.43 -12.03 5.70
C PHE A 295 -10.39 -13.08 6.28
N SER A 296 -11.55 -12.63 6.77
CA SER A 296 -12.54 -13.38 7.52
C SER A 296 -13.93 -12.89 7.14
N SER A 297 -14.85 -13.82 6.95
CA SER A 297 -16.30 -13.57 6.85
C SER A 297 -16.91 -13.04 8.16
N GLU A 298 -16.12 -12.79 9.20
CA GLU A 298 -16.57 -12.49 10.57
C GLU A 298 -16.70 -10.99 10.87
N SER A 299 -16.12 -10.12 10.04
CA SER A 299 -16.28 -8.65 10.11
C SER A 299 -17.70 -8.18 9.77
N GLY A 300 -18.41 -8.98 8.96
CA GLY A 300 -19.81 -8.77 8.63
C GLY A 300 -20.08 -7.65 7.62
N SER A 301 -19.07 -6.98 7.06
CA SER A 301 -19.31 -6.08 5.92
C SER A 301 -19.07 -6.78 4.58
N ASN A 302 -19.72 -6.21 3.57
CA ASN A 302 -19.79 -6.72 2.22
C ASN A 302 -18.70 -6.11 1.34
N TRP A 303 -17.89 -5.16 1.84
CA TRP A 303 -16.80 -4.48 1.09
C TRP A 303 -15.45 -5.22 1.20
N ASN A 304 -15.47 -6.52 1.46
CA ASN A 304 -14.27 -7.35 1.61
C ASN A 304 -13.58 -7.63 0.27
N LYS A 305 -12.30 -7.23 0.14
CA LYS A 305 -11.50 -7.46 -1.08
C LYS A 305 -11.34 -8.93 -1.48
N LEU A 306 -11.43 -9.88 -0.54
CA LEU A 306 -11.38 -11.32 -0.84
C LEU A 306 -12.59 -11.82 -1.62
N ASN A 307 -13.75 -11.18 -1.46
CA ASN A 307 -14.96 -11.53 -2.21
C ASN A 307 -14.78 -11.30 -3.73
N TYR A 308 -13.85 -10.40 -4.09
CA TYR A 308 -13.59 -9.96 -5.46
C TYR A 308 -12.18 -10.33 -5.93
N MET A 309 -11.66 -11.45 -5.44
CA MET A 309 -10.36 -11.96 -5.86
C MET A 309 -10.36 -12.46 -7.31
N TYR A 310 -11.48 -13.06 -7.72
CA TYR A 310 -11.66 -13.70 -9.03
C TYR A 310 -12.78 -13.07 -9.86
N SER A 311 -13.34 -11.97 -9.37
CA SER A 311 -14.42 -11.21 -9.99
C SER A 311 -14.21 -9.73 -9.69
N THR A 312 -15.03 -8.86 -10.28
CA THR A 312 -14.96 -7.42 -10.02
C THR A 312 -16.17 -6.99 -9.19
N PRO A 313 -16.01 -6.03 -8.26
CA PRO A 313 -17.14 -5.51 -7.50
C PRO A 313 -18.16 -4.79 -8.42
N PHE A 314 -17.74 -4.41 -9.63
CA PHE A 314 -18.57 -3.69 -10.60
C PHE A 314 -19.62 -4.56 -11.27
N ASP A 315 -19.43 -5.87 -11.33
CA ASP A 315 -20.34 -6.78 -12.03
C ASP A 315 -21.42 -7.37 -11.10
N ASP A 316 -21.21 -7.30 -9.78
CA ASP A 316 -22.13 -7.80 -8.76
C ASP A 316 -23.18 -6.74 -8.37
N ILE A 317 -24.19 -6.59 -9.22
CA ILE A 317 -25.27 -5.61 -9.01
C ILE A 317 -26.03 -5.84 -7.70
N TYR A 318 -26.15 -7.10 -7.27
CA TYR A 318 -26.85 -7.43 -6.03
C TYR A 318 -26.06 -6.88 -4.84
N THR A 319 -24.76 -7.13 -4.80
CA THR A 319 -23.91 -6.60 -3.72
C THR A 319 -23.75 -5.09 -3.77
N ILE A 320 -23.68 -4.47 -4.96
CA ILE A 320 -23.70 -3.00 -5.06
C ILE A 320 -24.99 -2.43 -4.46
N ASN A 321 -26.16 -2.96 -4.84
CA ASN A 321 -27.44 -2.45 -4.36
C ASN A 321 -27.62 -2.66 -2.85
N HIS A 322 -27.20 -3.82 -2.34
CA HIS A 322 -27.17 -4.08 -0.90
C HIS A 322 -26.22 -3.14 -0.18
N GLY A 323 -25.00 -2.98 -0.70
CA GLY A 323 -24.01 -2.05 -0.16
C GLY A 323 -24.56 -0.63 -0.05
N LEU A 324 -25.21 -0.10 -1.09
CA LEU A 324 -25.81 1.24 -1.07
C LEU A 324 -26.91 1.43 -0.01
N HIS A 325 -27.69 0.38 0.27
CA HIS A 325 -28.79 0.43 1.22
C HIS A 325 -28.36 0.12 2.67
N ASP A 326 -27.44 -0.83 2.83
CA ASP A 326 -27.07 -1.46 4.10
C ASP A 326 -25.72 -0.96 4.64
N SER A 327 -25.06 0.02 3.98
CA SER A 327 -23.80 0.61 4.44
C SER A 327 -23.90 1.17 5.86
N ASN A 328 -22.91 0.85 6.69
CA ASN A 328 -22.79 1.30 8.06
C ASN A 328 -22.10 2.67 8.20
N SER A 329 -21.52 3.19 7.11
CA SER A 329 -20.87 4.51 7.08
C SER A 329 -21.01 5.21 5.73
N ASP A 330 -20.81 6.54 5.71
CA ASP A 330 -20.81 7.32 4.46
C ASP A 330 -19.65 6.93 3.53
N ALA A 331 -18.49 6.55 4.10
CA ALA A 331 -17.35 6.09 3.31
C ALA A 331 -17.61 4.73 2.64
N GLU A 332 -18.27 3.81 3.35
CA GLU A 332 -18.72 2.53 2.78
C GLU A 332 -19.75 2.75 1.68
N ARG A 333 -20.74 3.64 1.90
CA ARG A 333 -21.73 3.97 0.87
C ARG A 333 -21.06 4.57 -0.37
N PHE A 334 -20.10 5.49 -0.17
CA PHE A 334 -19.35 6.13 -1.25
C PHE A 334 -18.53 5.14 -2.09
N PHE A 335 -17.97 4.09 -1.48
CA PHE A 335 -17.33 3.00 -2.21
C PHE A 335 -18.30 2.37 -3.22
N TYR A 336 -19.50 1.99 -2.76
CA TYR A 336 -20.51 1.37 -3.62
C TYR A 336 -21.07 2.33 -4.68
N GLU A 337 -21.22 3.62 -4.36
CA GLU A 337 -21.58 4.67 -5.33
C GLU A 337 -20.53 4.76 -6.44
N CYS A 338 -19.24 4.72 -6.11
CA CYS A 338 -18.17 4.69 -7.10
C CYS A 338 -18.25 3.42 -7.97
N CYS A 339 -18.45 2.25 -7.35
CA CYS A 339 -18.60 1.00 -8.09
C CYS A 339 -19.77 1.04 -9.07
N GLN A 340 -20.92 1.58 -8.66
CA GLN A 340 -22.09 1.74 -9.51
C GLN A 340 -21.80 2.67 -10.69
N GLU A 341 -21.19 3.82 -10.45
CA GLU A 341 -20.95 4.83 -11.49
C GLU A 341 -19.92 4.35 -12.52
N ILE A 342 -18.83 3.70 -12.06
CA ILE A 342 -17.83 3.05 -12.92
C ILE A 342 -18.50 2.04 -13.85
N ARG A 343 -19.36 1.17 -13.28
CA ARG A 343 -20.10 0.16 -14.03
C ARG A 343 -20.98 0.78 -15.11
N GLU A 344 -21.75 1.81 -14.76
CA GLU A 344 -22.69 2.46 -15.66
C GLU A 344 -22.01 3.25 -16.78
N THR A 345 -20.84 3.83 -16.49
CA THR A 345 -20.08 4.72 -17.37
C THR A 345 -19.17 3.98 -18.35
N TYR A 346 -18.30 3.09 -17.86
CA TYR A 346 -17.23 2.51 -18.70
C TYR A 346 -17.61 1.17 -19.35
N ARG A 347 -18.55 0.42 -18.76
CA ARG A 347 -19.14 -0.82 -19.30
C ARG A 347 -18.12 -1.80 -19.92
N PHE A 348 -17.01 -2.04 -19.22
CA PHE A 348 -16.03 -3.04 -19.66
C PHE A 348 -16.55 -4.46 -19.46
N ASN A 349 -16.32 -5.33 -20.44
CA ASN A 349 -16.38 -6.77 -20.19
C ASN A 349 -15.05 -7.21 -19.57
N ARG A 350 -14.95 -7.14 -18.25
CA ARG A 350 -13.71 -7.39 -17.50
C ARG A 350 -13.30 -8.87 -17.48
N ALA A 351 -14.22 -9.78 -17.83
CA ALA A 351 -13.97 -11.22 -17.94
C ALA A 351 -13.49 -11.66 -19.34
N GLU A 352 -13.65 -10.82 -20.36
CA GLU A 352 -13.18 -11.05 -21.74
C GLU A 352 -11.89 -10.28 -22.08
N LEU A 353 -11.31 -9.60 -21.08
CA LEU A 353 -10.08 -8.80 -21.15
C LEU A 353 -8.93 -9.48 -20.43
#